data_AF-A0A453K5Z1-F1
#
_entry.id   AF-A0A453K5Z1-F1
#
_cell.length_a   1.000
_cell.length_b   1.000
_cell.length_c   1.000
_cell.angle_alpha   90.00
_cell.angle_beta   90.00
_cell.angle_gamma   90.00
#
_symmetry.space_group_name_H-M   'P 1'
#
loop_
_entity.id
_entity.type
_entity.pdbx_description
1 polymer ?
#
loop_
_entity_poly.entity_id
_entity_poly.type
_entity_poly.pdbx_seq_one_letter_code
_entity_poly.pdbx_strand_id
1 'polypeptide(L)'
;QILPRDLRDNLQNEPRRDQLLEVILDLGRRPEARFLGNSGGQYLRDNEISQLELEEAQRAVGEFGGDNRAGIEGTLHRISAIRSRKGMVVGLTCRVGRAVNGHVDMVRDLLNYKESILFLGRYVSSMHQQFGFFLSI
;
A
#
# COMPACT_ATOMS: atom_id res chain seq x y z
N GLN A 1 -8.21 -10.35 -5.93
CA GLN A 1 -7.22 -10.26 -4.85
C GLN A 1 -5.94 -9.72 -5.47
N ILE A 2 -5.36 -8.68 -4.88
CA ILE A 2 -4.31 -7.83 -5.47
C ILE A 2 -2.95 -8.50 -5.36
N LEU A 3 -2.62 -9.09 -4.21
CA LEU A 3 -1.37 -9.81 -4.03
C LEU A 3 -1.54 -11.31 -4.36
N PRO A 4 -0.55 -11.97 -4.99
CA PRO A 4 -0.51 -13.43 -5.12
C PRO A 4 -0.58 -14.16 -3.77
N ARG A 5 -1.12 -15.39 -3.77
CA ARG A 5 -1.43 -16.13 -2.54
C ARG A 5 -0.21 -16.39 -1.65
N ASP A 6 0.87 -16.84 -2.25
CA ASP A 6 2.15 -17.08 -1.59
C ASP A 6 2.69 -15.82 -0.90
N LEU A 7 2.59 -14.66 -1.54
CA LEU A 7 3.02 -13.40 -0.93
C LEU A 7 2.18 -13.04 0.30
N ARG A 8 0.87 -13.27 0.23
CA ARG A 8 -0.03 -13.04 1.37
C ARG A 8 0.28 -13.98 2.51
N ASP A 9 0.47 -15.27 2.23
CA ASP A 9 0.81 -16.27 3.24
C ASP A 9 2.13 -15.91 3.93
N ASN A 10 3.14 -15.45 3.18
CA ASN A 10 4.41 -15.00 3.73
C ASN A 10 4.26 -13.73 4.59
N LEU A 11 3.44 -12.77 4.17
CA LEU A 11 3.15 -11.55 4.94
C LEU A 11 2.30 -11.83 6.19
N GLN A 12 1.40 -12.82 6.16
CA GLN A 12 0.60 -13.23 7.31
C GLN A 12 1.45 -13.83 8.42
N ASN A 13 2.46 -14.61 8.03
CA ASN A 13 3.39 -15.30 8.92
C ASN A 13 4.58 -14.43 9.36
N GLU A 14 4.73 -13.22 8.81
CA GLU A 14 5.81 -12.29 9.18
C GLU A 14 5.55 -11.67 10.58
N PRO A 15 6.45 -11.88 11.56
CA PRO A 15 6.26 -11.34 12.91
C PRO A 15 6.16 -9.81 12.97
N ARG A 16 6.77 -9.10 12.01
CA ARG A 16 6.76 -7.62 11.94
C ARG A 16 5.64 -7.09 11.06
N ARG A 17 4.62 -7.88 10.74
CA ARG A 17 3.54 -7.47 9.83
C ARG A 17 2.89 -6.12 10.19
N ASP A 18 2.75 -5.82 11.49
CA ASP A 18 2.22 -4.54 12.01
C ASP A 18 3.07 -3.30 11.64
N GLN A 19 4.30 -3.55 11.21
CA GLN A 19 5.29 -2.57 10.78
C GLN A 19 5.38 -2.46 9.25
N LEU A 20 4.62 -3.25 8.48
CA LEU A 20 4.66 -3.22 7.01
C LEU A 20 4.29 -1.82 6.49
N LEU A 21 5.10 -1.28 5.59
CA LEU A 21 4.90 0.02 4.98
C LEU A 21 4.33 -0.14 3.57
N GLU A 22 4.96 -0.99 2.77
CA GLU A 22 4.57 -1.22 1.38
C GLU A 22 5.06 -2.57 0.87
N VAL A 23 4.34 -3.10 -0.12
CA VAL A 23 4.70 -4.26 -0.93
C VAL A 23 4.94 -3.79 -2.36
N ILE A 24 6.06 -4.17 -2.94
CA ILE A 24 6.52 -3.74 -4.27
C ILE A 24 6.55 -4.97 -5.17
N LEU A 25 5.85 -4.88 -6.30
CA LEU A 25 5.77 -5.90 -7.33
C LEU A 25 6.28 -5.30 -8.63
N ASP A 26 7.51 -5.59 -9.01
CA ASP A 26 8.10 -5.09 -10.25
C ASP A 26 8.34 -6.24 -11.23
N LEU A 27 7.94 -6.09 -12.49
CA LEU A 27 8.10 -7.12 -13.52
C LEU A 27 9.56 -7.57 -13.63
N GLY A 28 9.79 -8.88 -13.57
CA GLY A 28 11.14 -9.47 -13.64
C GLY A 28 11.99 -9.20 -12.40
N ARG A 29 11.38 -8.85 -11.27
CA ARG A 29 12.05 -8.71 -9.97
C ARG A 29 11.36 -9.52 -8.91
N ARG A 30 12.12 -9.91 -7.89
CA ARG A 30 11.57 -10.55 -6.69
C ARG A 30 10.68 -9.54 -5.95
N PRO A 31 9.49 -9.94 -5.48
CA PRO A 31 8.62 -9.04 -4.74
C PRO A 31 9.24 -8.68 -3.39
N GLU A 32 9.11 -7.41 -3.02
CA GLU A 32 9.71 -6.86 -1.80
C GLU A 32 8.65 -6.33 -0.84
N ALA A 33 8.89 -6.48 0.45
CA ALA A 33 8.17 -5.80 1.51
C ALA A 33 9.11 -4.86 2.27
N ARG A 34 8.63 -3.66 2.58
CA ARG A 34 9.36 -2.69 3.41
C ARG A 34 8.70 -2.57 4.76
N PHE A 35 9.50 -2.52 5.82
CA PHE A 35 9.04 -2.45 7.20
C PHE A 35 9.59 -1.20 7.88
N LEU A 36 8.85 -0.69 8.86
CA LEU A 36 9.29 0.43 9.67
C LEU A 36 10.61 0.10 10.40
N GLY A 37 11.54 1.06 10.41
CA GLY A 37 12.83 0.90 11.09
C GLY A 37 13.91 0.14 10.30
N ASN A 38 13.57 -0.41 9.12
CA ASN A 38 14.53 -1.05 8.23
C ASN A 38 14.87 -0.15 7.04
N SER A 39 16.16 -0.09 6.69
CA SER A 39 16.67 0.74 5.60
C SER A 39 16.52 0.12 4.20
N GLY A 40 15.83 -1.02 4.06
CA GLY A 40 15.75 -1.77 2.80
C GLY A 40 14.51 -2.64 2.67
N GLY A 41 14.29 -3.13 1.45
CA GLY A 41 13.27 -4.12 1.13
C GLY A 41 13.71 -5.53 1.52
N GLN A 42 12.76 -6.34 1.97
CA GLN A 42 12.93 -7.76 2.19
C GLN A 42 12.16 -8.53 1.13
N TYR A 43 12.83 -9.45 0.46
CA TYR A 43 12.17 -10.29 -0.52
C TYR A 43 11.14 -11.22 0.13
N LEU A 44 9.95 -11.28 -0.45
CA LEU A 44 8.87 -12.14 -0.02
C LEU A 44 8.97 -13.55 -0.61
N ARG A 45 9.67 -13.71 -1.74
CA ARG A 45 10.00 -15.01 -2.35
C ARG A 45 11.21 -14.88 -3.29
N ASP A 46 11.70 -16.02 -3.78
CA ASP A 46 12.84 -16.08 -4.71
C ASP A 46 12.45 -15.94 -6.18
N ASN A 47 11.20 -16.25 -6.52
CA ASN A 47 10.69 -16.14 -7.87
C ASN A 47 10.33 -14.69 -8.21
N GLU A 48 10.66 -14.27 -9.42
CA GLU A 48 10.33 -12.96 -9.95
C GLU A 48 8.81 -12.79 -10.17
N ILE A 49 8.35 -11.55 -10.21
CA ILE A 49 6.98 -11.19 -10.60
C ILE A 49 6.83 -11.31 -12.10
N SER A 50 5.83 -12.07 -12.51
CA SER A 50 5.44 -12.25 -13.90
C SER A 50 4.46 -11.17 -14.37
N GLN A 51 4.35 -11.01 -15.69
CA GLN A 51 3.37 -10.12 -16.31
C GLN A 51 1.93 -10.54 -15.95
N LEU A 52 1.67 -11.84 -15.89
CA LEU A 52 0.36 -12.39 -15.53
C LEU A 52 -0.07 -11.97 -14.12
N GLU A 53 0.85 -12.03 -13.16
CA GLU A 53 0.57 -11.60 -11.78
C GLU A 53 0.24 -10.11 -11.69
N LEU A 54 0.92 -9.26 -12.47
CA LEU A 54 0.61 -7.83 -12.54
C LEU A 54 -0.75 -7.57 -13.18
N GLU A 55 -1.13 -8.34 -14.20
CA GLU A 55 -2.44 -8.24 -14.85
C GLU A 55 -3.59 -8.72 -13.96
N GLU A 56 -3.37 -9.78 -13.19
CA GLU A 56 -4.29 -10.25 -12.15
C GLU A 56 -4.47 -9.21 -11.05
N ALA A 57 -3.36 -8.65 -10.56
CA ALA A 57 -3.38 -7.59 -9.57
C ALA A 57 -4.11 -6.35 -10.11
N GLN A 58 -3.80 -5.89 -11.32
CA GLN A 58 -4.48 -4.75 -11.95
C GLN A 58 -6.00 -4.99 -12.05
N ARG A 59 -6.43 -6.18 -12.49
CA ARG A 59 -7.86 -6.53 -12.55
C ARG A 59 -8.53 -6.50 -11.18
N ALA A 60 -7.82 -6.89 -10.13
CA ALA A 60 -8.32 -6.85 -8.76
C ALA A 60 -8.41 -5.41 -8.20
N VAL A 61 -7.48 -4.52 -8.58
CA VAL A 61 -7.51 -3.10 -8.20
C VAL A 61 -8.65 -2.36 -8.91
N GLY A 62 -8.90 -2.68 -10.18
CA GLY A 62 -9.85 -1.96 -11.02
C GLY A 62 -9.21 -0.73 -11.67
N GLU A 63 -9.94 0.39 -11.66
CA GLU A 63 -9.53 1.61 -12.37
C GLU A 63 -8.49 2.41 -11.58
N PHE A 64 -7.45 2.86 -12.29
CA PHE A 64 -6.48 3.82 -11.78
C PHE A 64 -6.86 5.22 -12.24
N GLY A 65 -6.70 6.22 -11.36
CA GLY A 65 -6.84 7.62 -11.72
C GLY A 65 -5.75 8.10 -12.68
N GLY A 66 -5.88 9.34 -13.17
CA GLY A 66 -4.93 9.94 -14.12
C GLY A 66 -3.49 10.08 -13.62
N ASP A 67 -3.25 9.96 -12.31
CA ASP A 67 -1.93 9.94 -11.68
C ASP A 67 -1.36 8.52 -11.48
N ASN A 68 -1.98 7.50 -12.08
CA ASN A 68 -1.67 6.08 -11.91
C ASN A 68 -1.83 5.59 -10.47
N ARG A 69 -2.76 6.15 -9.70
CA ARG A 69 -3.07 5.69 -8.35
C ARG A 69 -4.51 5.22 -8.21
N ALA A 70 -4.69 4.24 -7.34
CA ALA A 70 -5.98 3.76 -6.88
C ALA A 70 -5.98 3.73 -5.34
N GLY A 71 -7.07 4.17 -4.73
CA GLY A 71 -7.38 3.88 -3.33
C GLY A 71 -8.11 2.55 -3.25
N ILE A 72 -8.06 1.89 -2.10
CA ILE A 72 -8.91 0.74 -1.84
C ILE A 72 -10.09 1.20 -1.00
N GLU A 73 -11.31 1.06 -1.54
CA GLU A 73 -12.54 1.60 -0.95
C GLU A 73 -12.68 1.24 0.53
N GLY A 74 -13.07 2.22 1.34
CA GLY A 74 -13.24 2.03 2.78
C GLY A 74 -11.93 1.91 3.59
N THR A 75 -10.76 2.04 2.95
CA THR A 75 -9.46 1.93 3.61
C THR A 75 -8.53 3.10 3.28
N LEU A 76 -7.45 3.23 4.05
CA LEU A 76 -6.37 4.20 3.76
C LEU A 76 -5.28 3.63 2.83
N HIS A 77 -5.47 2.41 2.33
CA HIS A 77 -4.50 1.75 1.46
C HIS A 77 -4.47 2.42 0.09
N ARG A 78 -3.28 2.48 -0.51
CA ARG A 78 -3.08 3.07 -1.83
C ARG A 78 -2.20 2.20 -2.70
N ILE A 79 -2.58 2.06 -3.95
CA ILE A 79 -1.83 1.32 -4.96
C ILE A 79 -1.39 2.30 -6.03
N SER A 80 -0.08 2.32 -6.30
CA SER A 80 0.47 3.09 -7.43
C SER A 80 0.91 2.11 -8.50
N ALA A 81 0.59 2.41 -9.75
CA ALA A 81 1.05 1.65 -10.91
C ALA A 81 2.21 2.37 -11.60
N ILE A 82 3.22 1.59 -11.97
CA ILE A 82 4.26 1.98 -12.91
C ILE A 82 3.86 1.42 -14.26
N ARG A 83 3.80 2.28 -15.28
CA ARG A 83 3.42 1.90 -16.64
C ARG A 83 4.57 2.06 -17.61
N SER A 84 4.67 1.15 -18.55
CA SER A 84 5.55 1.28 -19.72
C SER A 84 5.07 2.41 -20.65
N ARG A 85 5.91 2.80 -21.62
CA ARG A 85 5.53 3.75 -22.68
C ARG A 85 4.32 3.28 -23.52
N LYS A 86 4.03 1.98 -23.52
CA LYS A 86 2.87 1.38 -24.21
C LYS A 86 1.61 1.33 -23.32
N GLY A 87 1.66 1.89 -22.11
CA GLY A 87 0.54 1.91 -21.16
C GLY A 87 0.38 0.65 -20.30
N MET A 88 1.12 -0.42 -20.60
CA MET A 88 1.09 -1.66 -19.81
C MET A 88 1.63 -1.45 -18.41
N VAL A 89 0.97 -2.03 -17.39
CA VAL A 89 1.49 -2.06 -16.01
C VAL A 89 2.72 -2.96 -15.97
N VAL A 90 3.83 -2.41 -15.48
CA VAL A 90 5.12 -3.09 -15.30
C VAL A 90 5.59 -3.08 -13.84
N GLY A 91 4.84 -2.42 -12.97
CA GLY A 91 5.05 -2.51 -11.53
C GLY A 91 3.86 -1.98 -10.73
N LEU A 92 3.71 -2.47 -9.51
CA LEU A 92 2.71 -2.05 -8.54
C LEU A 92 3.37 -1.82 -7.18
N THR A 93 3.03 -0.73 -6.52
CA THR A 93 3.39 -0.48 -5.11
C THR A 93 2.13 -0.36 -4.28
N CYS A 94 1.91 -1.34 -3.41
CA CYS A 94 0.78 -1.41 -2.49
C CYS A 94 1.23 -0.86 -1.13
N ARG A 95 0.83 0.36 -0.81
CA ARG A 95 1.18 1.03 0.45
C ARG A 95 0.10 0.79 1.50
N VAL A 96 0.52 0.38 2.68
CA VAL A 96 -0.38 0.10 3.79
C VAL A 96 -0.82 1.41 4.44
N GLY A 97 -2.13 1.65 4.43
CA GLY A 97 -2.80 2.70 5.16
C GLY A 97 -2.70 2.48 6.67
N ARG A 98 -2.37 3.55 7.39
CA ARG A 98 -2.26 3.55 8.86
C ARG A 98 -3.06 4.71 9.40
N ALA A 99 -3.77 4.48 10.50
CA ALA A 99 -4.60 5.47 11.16
C ALA A 99 -4.21 5.60 12.63
N VAL A 100 -4.42 6.80 13.18
CA VAL A 100 -4.43 7.01 14.62
C VAL A 100 -5.89 7.27 15.01
N ASN A 101 -6.44 6.41 15.86
CA ASN A 101 -7.84 6.52 16.28
C ASN A 101 -7.99 7.54 17.43
N GLY A 102 -9.18 8.13 17.56
CA GLY A 102 -9.54 8.96 18.73
C GLY A 102 -9.01 10.40 18.73
N HIS A 103 -8.57 10.91 17.58
CA HIS A 103 -7.95 12.24 17.47
C HIS A 103 -8.79 13.23 16.66
N VAL A 104 -9.95 12.82 16.13
CA VAL A 104 -10.77 13.65 15.23
C VAL A 104 -11.37 14.86 15.95
N ASP A 105 -11.68 14.73 17.24
CA ASP A 105 -12.28 15.81 18.03
C ASP A 105 -11.36 17.03 18.16
N MET A 106 -10.03 16.81 18.14
CA MET A 106 -9.04 17.88 18.24
C MET A 106 -8.99 18.82 17.03
N VAL A 107 -9.54 18.40 15.88
CA VAL A 107 -9.52 19.16 14.62
C VAL A 107 -10.92 19.48 14.11
N ARG A 108 -11.96 19.10 14.86
CA ARG A 108 -13.36 19.20 14.42
C ARG A 108 -13.82 20.64 14.25
N ASP A 109 -13.38 21.52 15.14
CA ASP A 109 -13.63 22.95 15.09
C ASP A 109 -12.97 23.59 13.86
N LEU A 110 -11.74 23.18 13.53
CA LEU A 110 -11.02 23.62 12.33
C LEU A 110 -11.77 23.28 11.03
N LEU A 111 -12.46 22.15 10.96
CA LEU A 111 -13.23 21.76 9.77
C LEU A 111 -14.39 22.71 9.44
N ASN A 112 -14.86 23.51 10.40
CA ASN A 112 -15.91 24.51 10.18
C ASN A 112 -15.36 25.85 9.69
N TYR A 113 -14.04 26.04 9.67
CA TYR A 113 -13.42 27.23 9.08
C TYR A 113 -13.49 27.14 7.55
N LYS A 114 -13.90 28.23 6.90
CA LYS A 114 -13.99 28.33 5.43
C LYS A 114 -12.68 28.73 4.75
N GLU A 115 -11.59 28.74 5.51
CA GLU A 115 -10.26 29.12 5.05
C GLU A 115 -9.41 27.87 4.78
N SER A 116 -8.28 28.08 4.09
CA SER A 116 -7.32 26.99 3.83
C SER A 116 -6.65 26.52 5.13
N ILE A 117 -6.53 25.19 5.30
CA ILE A 117 -5.91 24.56 6.48
C ILE A 117 -4.68 23.77 6.05
N LEU A 118 -3.54 23.97 6.72
CA LEU A 118 -2.30 23.22 6.52
C LEU A 118 -2.01 22.34 7.74
N PHE A 119 -1.97 21.02 7.55
CA PHE A 119 -1.53 20.08 8.58
C PHE A 119 -0.03 19.81 8.44
N LEU A 120 0.73 20.12 9.49
CA LEU A 120 2.16 19.84 9.60
C LEU A 120 2.42 18.82 10.71
N GLY A 121 3.32 17.88 10.48
CA GLY A 121 3.67 16.88 11.47
C GLY A 121 4.88 16.05 11.08
N ARG A 122 5.59 15.52 12.09
CA ARG A 122 6.62 14.51 11.90
C ARG A 122 5.96 13.15 11.62
N TYR A 123 6.63 12.26 10.90
CA TYR A 123 6.16 10.90 10.75
C TYR A 123 6.08 10.21 12.14
N VAL A 124 4.89 9.74 12.52
CA VAL A 124 4.65 9.07 13.80
C VAL A 124 4.62 7.56 13.57
N SER A 125 5.44 6.82 14.32
CA SER A 125 5.56 5.36 14.21
C SER A 125 4.40 4.59 14.84
N SER A 126 3.69 5.18 15.81
CA SER A 126 2.64 4.55 16.63
C SER A 126 1.25 4.48 15.98
N MET A 127 1.17 4.45 14.65
CA MET A 127 -0.11 4.34 13.94
C MET A 127 -0.56 2.87 13.89
N HIS A 128 -1.84 2.62 14.18
CA HIS A 128 -2.41 1.29 14.02
C HIS A 128 -2.69 1.01 12.55
N GLN A 129 -2.36 -0.20 12.14
CA GLN A 129 -2.45 -0.62 10.76
C GLN A 129 -3.82 -1.23 10.48
N GLN A 130 -4.43 -0.92 9.34
CA GLN A 130 -5.62 -1.62 8.87
C GLN A 130 -5.23 -2.96 8.21
N PHE A 131 -4.48 -3.80 8.93
CA PHE A 131 -3.76 -4.96 8.37
C PHE A 131 -4.69 -6.09 7.93
N GLY A 132 -5.76 -6.36 8.71
CA GLY A 132 -6.76 -7.37 8.35
C GLY A 132 -7.43 -7.09 7.00
N PHE A 133 -7.57 -5.81 6.63
CA PHE A 133 -8.01 -5.44 5.30
C PHE A 133 -6.92 -5.67 4.27
N PHE A 134 -5.69 -5.20 4.47
CA PHE A 134 -4.62 -5.22 3.44
C PHE A 134 -4.36 -6.59 2.78
N LEU A 135 -4.47 -7.68 3.52
CA LEU A 135 -4.28 -9.04 2.99
C LEU A 135 -5.55 -9.68 2.41
N SER A 136 -6.70 -9.03 2.62
CA SER A 136 -8.01 -9.49 2.13
C SER A 136 -8.37 -8.88 0.76
N ILE A 137 -7.58 -7.91 0.29
CA ILE A 137 -7.76 -7.13 -0.94
C ILE A 137 -6.73 -7.53 -1.98
#